data_AF-A0A8K0CB19-F1
#
_entry.id   AF-A0A8K0CB19-F1
#
_cell.length_a   1.000
_cell.length_b   1.000
_cell.length_c   1.000
_cell.angle_alpha   90.00
_cell.angle_beta   90.00
_cell.angle_gamma   90.00
#
_symmetry.space_group_name_H-M   'P 1'
#
loop_
_entity.id
_entity.type
_entity.pdbx_description
1 polymer ?
#
loop_
_entity_poly.entity_id
_entity_poly.type
_entity_poly.pdbx_seq_one_letter_code
_entity_poly.pdbx_strand_id
1 'polypeptide(L)'
;QGRVNQLGGVFINGRPLPNHIRLKIVEMAAAGIRPCVISRQLRVSHGCVSKILNRYQETGSIRPGVIGGSKPRVATPEVENRIEQIKRQNPGIFSWEIREKLIK
;
A
#
# COMPACT_ATOMS: atom_id res chain seq x y z
N GLN A 1 -18.54 -4.10 -8.71
CA GLN A 1 -19.83 -3.37 -8.70
C GLN A 1 -19.79 -2.29 -7.65
N GLY A 2 -20.16 -1.05 -8.00
CA GLY A 2 -20.26 0.06 -7.04
C GLY A 2 -21.39 -0.23 -6.03
N ARG A 3 -21.13 0.04 -4.76
CA ARG A 3 -22.09 -0.06 -3.66
C ARG A 3 -22.34 1.33 -3.07
N VAL A 4 -23.45 1.48 -2.37
CA VAL A 4 -23.80 2.73 -1.67
C VAL A 4 -23.70 2.47 -0.17
N ASN A 5 -23.05 3.37 0.57
CA ASN A 5 -22.95 3.30 2.03
C ASN A 5 -24.18 3.96 2.71
N GLN A 6 -24.25 3.90 4.04
CA GLN A 6 -25.35 4.49 4.82
C GLN A 6 -25.46 6.02 4.70
N LEU A 7 -24.41 6.70 4.24
CA LEU A 7 -24.38 8.15 4.01
C LEU A 7 -24.78 8.51 2.56
N GLY A 8 -25.14 7.51 1.73
CA GLY A 8 -25.48 7.71 0.32
C GLY A 8 -24.27 7.94 -0.59
N GLY A 9 -23.06 7.59 -0.15
CA GLY A 9 -21.83 7.70 -0.92
C GLY A 9 -21.50 6.41 -1.67
N VAL A 10 -21.04 6.54 -2.92
CA VAL A 10 -20.67 5.41 -3.78
C VAL A 10 -19.24 4.96 -3.49
N PHE A 11 -19.04 3.64 -3.38
CA PHE A 11 -17.72 3.05 -3.16
C PHE A 11 -17.59 1.68 -3.83
N ILE A 12 -16.35 1.19 -3.94
CA ILE A 12 -16.05 -0.14 -4.50
C ILE A 12 -15.39 -0.97 -3.40
N ASN A 13 -16.01 -2.07 -3.00
CA ASN A 13 -15.46 -2.99 -2.01
C ASN A 13 -14.05 -3.46 -2.39
N GLY A 14 -13.14 -3.44 -1.42
CA GLY A 14 -11.75 -3.88 -1.61
C GLY A 14 -10.87 -2.93 -2.43
N ARG A 15 -11.40 -1.78 -2.89
CA ARG A 15 -10.62 -0.77 -3.61
C ARG A 15 -10.47 0.51 -2.76
N PRO A 16 -9.35 1.23 -2.87
CA PRO A 16 -9.19 2.54 -2.27
C PRO A 16 -10.24 3.54 -2.78
N LEU A 17 -10.53 4.55 -1.96
CA LEU A 17 -11.27 5.72 -2.44
C LEU A 17 -10.53 6.41 -3.59
N PRO A 18 -11.25 6.98 -4.57
CA PRO A 18 -10.64 7.78 -5.64
C PRO A 18 -9.74 8.90 -5.09
N ASN A 19 -8.62 9.16 -5.77
CA ASN A 19 -7.64 10.16 -5.32
C ASN A 19 -8.24 11.56 -5.15
N HIS A 20 -9.17 11.97 -6.02
CA HIS A 20 -9.82 13.29 -5.90
C HIS A 20 -10.63 13.42 -4.59
N ILE A 21 -11.30 12.36 -4.12
CA ILE A 21 -12.00 12.36 -2.82
C ILE A 21 -10.99 12.40 -1.67
N ARG A 22 -9.89 11.64 -1.77
CA ARG A 22 -8.83 11.62 -0.75
C ARG A 22 -8.17 12.98 -0.60
N LEU A 23 -7.89 13.65 -1.73
CA LEU A 23 -7.40 15.03 -1.75
C LEU A 23 -8.42 15.97 -1.09
N LYS A 24 -9.71 15.83 -1.43
CA LYS A 24 -10.74 16.70 -0.87
C LYS A 24 -10.88 16.57 0.65
N ILE A 25 -10.74 15.35 1.19
CA ILE A 25 -10.71 15.11 2.64
C ILE A 25 -9.58 15.93 3.30
N VAL A 26 -8.39 15.92 2.71
CA VAL A 26 -7.23 16.65 3.25
C VAL A 26 -7.42 18.17 3.13
N GLU A 27 -7.88 18.66 1.97
CA GLU A 27 -8.17 20.08 1.76
C GLU A 27 -9.17 20.62 2.79
N MET A 28 -10.26 19.88 3.02
CA MET A 28 -11.29 20.29 3.98
C MET A 28 -10.76 20.31 5.41
N ALA A 29 -9.94 19.32 5.79
CA ALA A 29 -9.32 19.30 7.10
C ALA A 29 -8.31 20.44 7.27
N ALA A 30 -7.53 20.77 6.22
CA ALA A 30 -6.61 21.91 6.23
C ALA A 30 -7.35 23.26 6.37
N ALA A 31 -8.57 23.34 5.84
CA ALA A 31 -9.48 24.48 6.04
C ALA A 31 -10.15 24.50 7.43
N GLY A 32 -9.76 23.62 8.36
CA GLY A 32 -10.30 23.57 9.72
C GLY A 32 -11.66 22.87 9.86
N ILE A 33 -12.16 22.21 8.80
CA ILE A 33 -13.44 21.51 8.86
C ILE A 33 -13.31 20.23 9.69
N ARG A 34 -14.22 20.05 10.67
CA ARG A 34 -14.22 18.88 11.56
C ARG A 34 -14.40 17.57 10.77
N PRO A 35 -13.70 16.47 11.13
CA PRO A 35 -13.81 15.18 10.42
C PRO A 35 -15.24 14.64 10.30
N CYS A 36 -16.09 14.87 11.30
CA CYS A 36 -17.50 14.49 11.26
C CYS A 36 -18.30 15.22 10.16
N VAL A 37 -17.96 16.48 9.88
CA VAL A 37 -18.57 17.29 8.82
C VAL A 37 -18.06 16.83 7.46
N ILE A 38 -16.75 16.60 7.32
CA ILE A 38 -16.13 16.04 6.11
C ILE A 38 -16.81 14.72 5.73
N SER A 39 -17.00 13.82 6.71
CA SER A 39 -17.67 12.53 6.52
C SER A 39 -19.08 12.69 5.93
N ARG A 40 -19.89 13.60 6.48
CA ARG A 40 -21.26 13.84 6.00
C ARG A 40 -21.30 14.51 4.63
N GLN A 41 -20.47 15.53 4.40
CA GLN A 41 -20.45 16.29 3.14
C GLN A 41 -19.93 15.44 1.96
N LEU A 42 -18.86 14.69 2.17
CA LEU A 42 -18.30 13.81 1.12
C LEU A 42 -18.99 12.44 1.07
N ARG A 43 -19.94 12.18 1.98
CA ARG A 43 -20.63 10.89 2.12
C ARG A 43 -19.66 9.71 2.27
N VAL A 44 -18.54 9.94 2.95
CA VAL A 44 -17.52 8.93 3.24
C VAL A 44 -17.62 8.54 4.71
N SER A 45 -17.46 7.26 5.05
CA SER A 45 -17.54 6.82 6.44
C SER A 45 -16.51 7.53 7.33
N HIS A 46 -16.89 7.87 8.56
CA HIS A 46 -16.03 8.60 9.50
C HIS A 46 -14.69 7.90 9.73
N GLY A 47 -14.70 6.57 9.86
CA GLY A 47 -13.48 5.77 10.00
C GLY A 47 -12.55 5.85 8.78
N CYS A 48 -13.09 6.00 7.56
CA CYS A 48 -12.27 6.19 6.37
C CYS A 48 -11.64 7.59 6.34
N VAL A 49 -12.41 8.63 6.70
CA VAL A 49 -11.89 10.00 6.86
C VAL A 49 -10.75 10.03 7.87
N SER A 50 -10.95 9.49 9.06
CA SER A 50 -9.91 9.43 10.11
C SER A 50 -8.66 8.69 9.65
N LYS A 51 -8.82 7.53 9.00
CA LYS A 51 -7.69 6.74 8.48
C LYS A 51 -6.86 7.49 7.43
N ILE A 52 -7.52 8.27 6.56
CA ILE A 52 -6.84 9.08 5.55
C ILE A 52 -6.08 10.23 6.22
N LEU A 53 -6.72 10.94 7.15
CA LEU A 53 -6.10 12.06 7.85
C LEU A 53 -4.90 11.62 8.69
N ASN A 54 -5.02 10.53 9.46
CA ASN A 54 -3.91 10.01 10.26
C ASN A 54 -2.72 9.62 9.38
N ARG A 55 -2.95 8.88 8.28
CA ARG A 55 -1.90 8.53 7.32
C ARG A 55 -1.25 9.77 6.69
N TYR A 56 -2.05 10.80 6.40
CA TYR A 56 -1.53 12.05 5.83
C TYR A 56 -0.63 12.78 6.84
N GLN A 57 -0.98 12.80 8.12
CA GLN A 57 -0.12 13.34 9.17
C GLN A 57 1.18 12.53 9.34
N GLU A 58 1.11 11.21 9.23
CA GLU A 58 2.29 10.33 9.35
C GLU A 58 3.24 10.39 8.13
N THR A 59 2.70 10.58 6.92
CA THR A 59 3.47 10.35 5.67
C THR A 59 3.47 11.52 4.69
N GLY A 60 2.59 12.51 4.85
CA GLY A 60 2.36 13.59 3.88
C GLY A 60 1.70 13.13 2.57
N SER A 61 1.36 11.85 2.41
CA SER A 61 0.88 11.30 1.14
C SER A 61 -0.63 11.06 1.13
N ILE A 62 -1.31 11.58 0.09
CA ILE A 62 -2.70 11.21 -0.17
C ILE A 62 -2.82 9.83 -0.82
N ARG A 63 -1.74 9.23 -1.32
CA ARG A 63 -1.83 7.96 -2.07
C ARG A 63 -2.15 6.80 -1.12
N PRO A 64 -3.01 5.85 -1.53
CA PRO A 64 -3.23 4.65 -0.73
C PRO A 64 -1.93 3.84 -0.60
N GLY A 65 -1.83 3.02 0.45
CA GLY A 65 -0.74 2.06 0.56
C GLY A 65 -0.76 1.04 -0.58
N VAL A 66 0.36 0.37 -0.78
CA VAL A 66 0.45 -0.75 -1.72
C VAL A 66 -0.49 -1.86 -1.24
N ILE A 67 -1.37 -2.33 -2.14
CA ILE A 67 -2.31 -3.41 -1.85
C ILE A 67 -1.88 -4.64 -2.64
N GLY A 68 -1.78 -5.77 -1.96
CA GLY A 68 -1.36 -7.04 -2.55
C GLY A 68 0.16 -7.22 -2.55
N GLY A 69 0.60 -8.22 -3.30
CA GLY A 69 1.97 -8.73 -3.26
C GLY A 69 2.16 -9.80 -2.20
N SER A 70 3.23 -10.56 -2.33
CA SER A 70 3.70 -11.52 -1.33
C SER A 70 5.09 -11.09 -0.86
N LYS A 71 5.38 -11.33 0.41
CA LYS A 71 6.78 -11.30 0.84
C LYS A 71 7.54 -12.40 0.08
N PRO A 72 8.78 -12.16 -0.37
CA PRO A 72 9.61 -13.20 -0.97
C PRO A 72 9.69 -14.41 -0.03
N ARG A 73 9.20 -15.57 -0.47
CA ARG A 73 9.21 -16.81 0.33
C ARG A 73 10.48 -17.63 0.15
N VAL A 74 11.12 -17.53 -1.02
CA VAL A 74 12.27 -18.37 -1.41
C VAL A 74 13.52 -17.53 -1.73
N ALA A 75 13.33 -16.32 -2.28
CA ALA A 75 14.39 -15.34 -2.47
C ALA A 75 14.50 -14.45 -1.23
N THR A 76 14.95 -15.02 -0.11
CA THR A 76 15.32 -14.20 1.04
C THR A 76 16.59 -13.41 0.69
N PRO A 77 16.81 -12.22 1.29
CA PRO A 77 18.03 -11.44 1.04
C PRO A 77 19.32 -12.24 1.31
N GLU A 78 19.28 -13.19 2.25
CA GLU A 78 20.39 -14.10 2.53
C GLU A 78 20.73 -15.02 1.35
N VAL A 79 19.70 -15.63 0.74
CA VAL A 79 19.87 -16.47 -0.45
C VAL A 79 20.34 -15.63 -1.63
N GLU A 80 19.81 -14.42 -1.82
CA GLU A 80 20.26 -13.51 -2.88
C GLU A 80 21.74 -13.12 -2.72
N ASN A 81 22.14 -12.75 -1.51
CA ASN A 81 23.54 -12.43 -1.20
C ASN A 81 24.47 -13.62 -1.43
N ARG A 82 24.02 -14.84 -1.08
CA ARG A 82 24.82 -16.06 -1.30
C ARG A 82 24.96 -16.39 -2.78
N ILE A 83 23.89 -16.23 -3.57
CA ILE A 83 23.93 -16.35 -5.03
C ILE A 83 24.92 -15.34 -5.62
N GLU A 84 24.88 -14.08 -5.17
CA GLU A 84 25.76 -13.03 -5.66
C GLU A 84 27.23 -13.34 -5.33
N GLN A 85 27.52 -13.79 -4.11
CA GLN A 85 28.86 -14.21 -3.70
C GLN A 85 29.39 -15.35 -4.57
N ILE A 86 28.57 -16.38 -4.83
CA ILE A 86 28.95 -17.52 -5.66
C ILE A 86 29.23 -17.07 -7.11
N LYS A 87 28.40 -16.18 -7.67
CA LYS A 87 28.60 -15.62 -9.01
C LYS A 87 29.85 -14.74 -9.09
N ARG A 88 30.16 -13.95 -8.07
CA ARG A 88 31.38 -13.13 -8.02
C ARG A 88 32.64 -13.99 -7.98
N GLN A 89 32.60 -15.12 -7.27
CA GLN A 89 33.73 -16.06 -7.18
C GLN A 89 33.92 -16.87 -8.47
N ASN A 90 32.83 -17.26 -9.14
CA ASN A 90 32.89 -17.95 -10.42
C ASN A 90 31.80 -17.41 -11.36
N PRO A 91 32.12 -16.42 -12.22
CA PRO A 91 31.16 -15.83 -13.15
C PRO A 91 30.61 -16.81 -14.19
N GLY A 92 31.30 -17.92 -14.46
CA GLY A 92 30.87 -18.95 -15.40
C GLY A 92 29.96 -20.03 -14.81
N ILE A 93 29.62 -19.93 -13.52
CA ILE A 93 28.81 -20.95 -12.83
C ILE A 93 27.37 -21.01 -13.39
N PHE A 94 26.88 -22.21 -13.64
CA PHE A 94 25.53 -22.45 -14.11
C PHE A 94 24.50 -22.36 -12.97
N SER A 95 23.26 -22.00 -13.31
CA SER A 95 22.17 -21.83 -12.33
C SER A 95 21.88 -23.08 -11.49
N TRP A 96 22.04 -24.27 -12.06
CA TRP A 96 21.82 -25.53 -11.33
C TRP A 96 22.95 -25.82 -10.32
N GLU A 97 24.19 -25.44 -10.63
CA GLU A 97 25.33 -25.57 -9.71
C GLU A 97 25.18 -24.61 -8.52
N ILE A 98 24.68 -23.40 -8.76
CA ILE A 98 24.30 -22.47 -7.68
C ILE A 98 23.23 -23.12 -6.79
N ARG A 99 22.19 -23.71 -7.40
CA ARG A 99 21.12 -24.40 -6.65
C ARG A 99 21.66 -25.54 -5.79
N GLU A 100 22.53 -26.39 -6.32
CA GLU A 100 23.16 -27.47 -5.53
C GLU A 100 23.97 -26.94 -4.35
N LYS A 101 24.67 -25.82 -4.52
CA LYS A 101 25.42 -25.15 -3.44
C LYS A 101 24.54 -24.47 -2.38
N LEU A 102 23.28 -24.18 -2.69
CA LEU A 102 22.32 -23.57 -1.76
C LEU A 102 21.45 -24.59 -1.01
N ILE A 103 21.34 -25.82 -1.52
CA ILE A 103 20.54 -26.90 -0.91
C ILE A 103 21.34 -27.70 0.13
N LYS A 104 22.67 -27.65 0.06
CA LYS A 104 23.57 -28.14 1.12
C LYS A 104 23.68 -27.13 2.26
#